data_AF-A0A7S2C3Y7-F1
#
_entry.id   AF-A0A7S2C3Y7-F1
#
_cell.length_a   1.000
_cell.length_b   1.000
_cell.length_c   1.000
_cell.angle_alpha   90.00
_cell.angle_beta   90.00
_cell.angle_gamma   90.00
#
_symmetry.space_group_name_H-M   'P 1'
#
loop_
_entity.id
_entity.type
_entity.pdbx_description
1 polymer ?
#
loop_
_entity_poly.entity_id
_entity_poly.type
_entity_poly.pdbx_seq_one_letter_code
_entity_poly.pdbx_strand_id
1 'polypeptide(L)'
;DLGPPPYRFGDKVRKIVRGGALAPYVTVAFGGQRRRSTVGDGPDEAGHYVFNESVPFPLSDMEATPQTLAFEVRDHRRVRRLDLDDPVIGTASVAGDQLDSPEVQVLDLLDGSGVARGRLRVRLCWARERAA
;
A
#
# COMPACT_ATOMS: atom_id res chain seq x y z
N ASP A 1 -22.05 23.87 -6.80
CA ASP A 1 -21.39 23.73 -5.50
C ASP A 1 -20.64 22.40 -5.43
N LEU A 2 -19.41 22.40 -5.92
CA LEU A 2 -18.49 21.27 -5.77
C LEU A 2 -17.63 21.58 -4.56
N GLY A 3 -17.85 20.84 -3.48
CA GLY A 3 -17.02 20.95 -2.28
C GLY A 3 -15.53 20.85 -2.61
N PRO A 4 -14.64 21.34 -1.73
CA PRO A 4 -13.20 21.35 -1.97
C PRO A 4 -12.71 19.93 -2.35
N PRO A 5 -11.77 19.80 -3.30
CA PRO A 5 -11.36 18.50 -3.82
C PRO A 5 -10.81 17.62 -2.69
N PRO A 6 -11.18 16.34 -2.63
CA PRO A 6 -10.77 15.44 -1.56
C PRO A 6 -9.32 14.98 -1.78
N TYR A 7 -8.35 15.88 -1.63
CA TYR A 7 -6.94 15.49 -1.49
C TYR A 7 -6.10 16.61 -0.87
N ARG A 8 -5.80 16.48 0.43
CA ARG A 8 -4.70 17.20 1.09
C ARG A 8 -3.88 16.25 1.96
N PHE A 9 -3.07 15.43 1.30
CA PHE A 9 -1.92 14.79 1.95
C PHE A 9 -0.68 15.64 1.74
N GLY A 10 -0.09 16.04 2.87
CA GLY A 10 1.15 16.80 2.89
C GLY A 10 0.99 18.26 2.49
N ASP A 11 0.29 19.09 3.29
CA ASP A 11 0.49 20.55 3.23
C ASP A 11 1.97 20.93 3.49
N LYS A 12 2.80 20.01 4.01
CA LYS A 12 4.27 20.13 4.03
C LYS A 12 4.98 19.65 2.74
N VAL A 13 4.42 18.69 1.99
CA VAL A 13 5.04 18.15 0.75
C VAL A 13 4.59 18.93 -0.50
N ARG A 14 3.33 19.42 -0.52
CA ARG A 14 2.82 20.30 -1.58
C ARG A 14 3.50 21.67 -1.62
N LYS A 15 4.02 22.17 -0.50
CA LYS A 15 4.77 23.44 -0.50
C LYS A 15 6.14 23.35 -1.16
N ILE A 16 6.68 22.15 -1.36
CA ILE A 16 8.04 21.95 -1.89
C ILE A 16 8.04 21.47 -3.35
N VAL A 17 6.98 20.79 -3.81
CA VAL A 17 6.96 20.17 -5.14
C VAL A 17 5.73 20.62 -5.92
N ARG A 18 5.95 21.52 -6.90
CA ARG A 18 4.94 21.90 -7.91
C ARG A 18 4.37 20.64 -8.58
N GLY A 19 3.11 20.31 -8.31
CA GLY A 19 2.15 19.72 -9.26
C GLY A 19 2.51 18.48 -10.10
N GLY A 20 3.49 17.66 -9.71
CA GLY A 20 3.80 16.41 -10.41
C GLY A 20 2.78 15.31 -10.09
N ALA A 21 2.50 14.43 -11.06
CA ALA A 21 1.75 13.20 -10.82
C ALA A 21 2.45 12.36 -9.73
N LEU A 22 1.66 11.67 -8.89
CA LEU A 22 2.21 10.73 -7.91
C LEU A 22 2.87 9.57 -8.65
N ALA A 23 3.88 8.98 -8.03
CA ALA A 23 4.53 7.76 -8.51
C ALA A 23 4.39 6.66 -7.44
N PRO A 24 3.16 6.21 -7.14
CA PRO A 24 2.92 5.34 -6.00
C PRO A 24 3.47 3.94 -6.22
N TYR A 25 3.88 3.28 -5.14
CA TYR A 25 4.10 1.83 -5.07
C TYR A 25 3.63 1.31 -3.72
N VAL A 26 3.41 0.01 -3.61
CA VAL A 26 2.96 -0.64 -2.38
C VAL A 26 4.09 -1.47 -1.80
N THR A 27 4.41 -1.26 -0.53
CA THR A 27 5.18 -2.21 0.25
C THR A 27 4.25 -3.10 1.04
N VAL A 28 4.57 -4.38 1.10
CA VAL A 28 3.81 -5.40 1.83
C VAL A 28 4.77 -6.07 2.80
N ALA A 29 4.39 -6.16 4.07
CA ALA A 29 5.17 -6.82 5.10
C ALA A 29 4.35 -7.93 5.77
N PHE A 30 4.99 -9.10 5.94
CA PHE A 30 4.40 -10.30 6.53
C PHE A 30 5.53 -11.19 7.08
N GLY A 31 5.40 -11.73 8.29
CA GLY A 31 6.36 -12.67 8.87
C GLY A 31 7.82 -12.17 8.89
N GLY A 32 8.04 -10.89 9.19
CA GLY A 32 9.37 -10.27 9.16
C GLY A 32 9.95 -10.05 7.75
N GLN A 33 9.28 -10.51 6.71
CA GLN A 33 9.62 -10.22 5.31
C GLN A 33 8.94 -8.95 4.85
N ARG A 34 9.61 -8.20 3.98
CA ARG A 34 9.06 -7.03 3.31
C ARG A 34 9.34 -7.12 1.82
N ARG A 35 8.31 -6.90 1.01
CA ARG A 35 8.36 -6.87 -0.46
C ARG A 35 7.72 -5.59 -0.97
N ARG A 36 8.00 -5.22 -2.22
CA ARG A 36 7.38 -4.05 -2.86
C ARG A 36 6.84 -4.41 -4.24
N SER A 37 5.77 -3.74 -4.66
CA SER A 37 5.30 -3.72 -6.04
C SER A 37 6.23 -2.89 -6.93
N THR A 38 5.97 -2.92 -8.24
CA THR A 38 6.46 -1.88 -9.14
C THR A 38 5.78 -0.53 -8.86
N VAL A 39 6.36 0.53 -9.41
CA VAL A 39 5.78 1.88 -9.36
C VAL A 39 4.64 1.93 -10.37
N GLY A 40 3.48 2.47 -9.95
CA GLY A 40 2.28 2.50 -10.77
C GLY A 40 2.42 3.42 -11.98
N ASP A 41 1.94 2.94 -13.13
CA ASP A 41 1.95 3.63 -14.42
C ASP A 41 0.81 4.66 -14.51
N GLY A 42 0.83 5.66 -13.63
CA GLY A 42 -0.18 6.72 -13.59
C GLY A 42 -1.59 6.24 -13.17
N PRO A 43 -2.51 7.18 -12.94
CA PRO A 43 -3.89 6.85 -12.63
C PRO A 43 -4.71 6.56 -13.90
N ASP A 44 -5.74 5.72 -13.77
CA ASP A 44 -6.78 5.51 -14.78
C ASP A 44 -7.71 6.75 -14.91
N GLU A 45 -8.71 6.67 -15.80
CA GLU A 45 -9.69 7.73 -16.02
C GLU A 45 -10.51 8.07 -14.75
N ALA A 46 -10.63 7.13 -13.81
CA ALA A 46 -11.31 7.31 -12.53
C ALA A 46 -10.37 7.82 -11.42
N GLY A 47 -9.08 8.01 -11.69
CA GLY A 47 -8.09 8.47 -10.72
C GLY A 47 -7.46 7.36 -9.88
N HIS A 48 -7.66 6.08 -10.23
CA HIS A 48 -7.11 4.94 -9.50
C HIS A 48 -5.76 4.49 -10.07
N TYR A 49 -4.85 4.08 -9.20
CA TYR A 49 -3.63 3.38 -9.60
C TYR A 49 -3.86 1.88 -9.55
N VAL A 50 -3.57 1.17 -10.64
CA VAL A 50 -3.78 -0.27 -10.75
C VAL A 50 -2.44 -0.99 -10.79
N PHE A 51 -2.19 -1.81 -9.78
CA PHE A 51 -1.00 -2.63 -9.63
C PHE A 51 -1.41 -4.08 -9.88
N ASN A 52 -1.40 -4.54 -11.13
CA ASN A 52 -1.79 -5.91 -11.50
C ASN A 52 -0.68 -6.93 -11.14
N GLU A 53 -0.23 -6.91 -9.90
CA GLU A 53 0.91 -7.68 -9.40
C GLU A 53 0.50 -8.65 -8.29
N SER A 54 1.16 -9.81 -8.26
CA SER A 54 1.08 -10.76 -7.16
C SER A 54 2.39 -10.76 -6.38
N VAL A 55 2.31 -10.58 -5.06
CA VAL A 55 3.47 -10.54 -4.18
C VAL A 55 3.43 -11.76 -3.26
N PRO A 56 4.17 -12.85 -3.58
CA PRO A 56 4.11 -14.08 -2.80
C PRO A 56 4.93 -13.97 -1.52
N PHE A 57 4.41 -14.54 -0.44
CA PHE A 57 5.10 -14.72 0.84
C PHE A 57 5.12 -16.21 1.20
N PRO A 58 6.29 -16.80 1.52
CA PRO A 58 6.36 -18.16 2.01
C PRO A 58 5.74 -18.24 3.41
N LEU A 59 4.99 -19.32 3.66
CA LEU A 59 4.30 -19.59 4.92
C LEU A 59 5.13 -20.45 5.89
N SER A 60 6.35 -20.78 5.51
CA SER A 60 7.19 -21.78 6.19
C SER A 60 7.62 -21.39 7.60
N ASP A 61 7.46 -20.12 8.01
CA ASP A 61 7.85 -19.61 9.34
C ASP A 61 6.65 -19.02 10.12
N MET A 62 5.47 -19.66 10.04
CA MET A 62 4.27 -19.27 10.78
C MET A 62 4.31 -19.62 12.28
N GLU A 63 5.38 -19.25 12.99
CA GLU A 63 5.44 -19.44 14.45
C GLU A 63 4.44 -18.53 15.19
N ALA A 64 3.48 -19.17 15.88
CA ALA A 64 2.68 -18.84 17.08
C ALA A 64 2.16 -17.41 17.36
N THR A 65 2.50 -16.41 16.56
CA THR A 65 2.17 -15.00 16.79
C THR A 65 1.07 -14.58 15.81
N PRO A 66 0.04 -13.84 16.24
CA PRO A 66 -0.92 -13.24 15.32
C PRO A 66 -0.17 -12.40 14.28
N GLN A 67 -0.14 -12.88 13.04
CA GLN A 67 0.60 -12.20 11.99
C GLN A 67 -0.30 -11.18 11.31
N THR A 68 0.18 -9.96 11.22
CA THR A 68 -0.50 -8.88 10.51
C THR A 68 0.13 -8.72 9.14
N LEU A 69 -0.69 -8.77 8.10
CA LEU A 69 -0.28 -8.37 6.76
C LEU A 69 -0.37 -6.85 6.68
N ALA A 70 0.77 -6.18 6.65
CA ALA A 70 0.84 -4.72 6.65
C ALA A 70 1.14 -4.18 5.24
N PHE A 71 0.44 -3.11 4.86
CA PHE A 71 0.59 -2.42 3.60
C PHE A 71 1.00 -0.97 3.86
N GLU A 72 2.00 -0.49 3.11
CA GLU A 72 2.32 0.94 3.04
C GLU A 72 2.30 1.37 1.57
N VAL A 73 1.49 2.35 1.23
CA VAL A 73 1.53 3.01 -0.07
C VAL A 73 2.51 4.16 0.04
N ARG A 74 3.53 4.19 -0.83
CA ARG A 74 4.63 5.17 -0.80
C ARG A 74 4.76 5.85 -2.15
N ASP A 75 5.31 7.05 -2.17
CA ASP A 75 5.40 7.88 -3.37
C ASP A 75 6.85 8.00 -3.86
N HIS A 76 7.18 7.25 -4.91
CA HIS A 76 8.50 7.21 -5.54
C HIS A 76 8.75 8.43 -6.46
N ARG A 77 8.51 9.63 -5.96
CA ARG A 77 8.99 10.83 -6.66
C ARG A 77 10.47 10.92 -6.42
N ARG A 78 11.27 10.97 -7.50
CA ARG A 78 12.72 11.25 -7.45
C ARG A 78 12.95 12.64 -6.84
N VAL A 79 12.90 12.76 -5.52
CA VAL A 79 13.30 13.96 -4.80
C VAL A 79 14.82 14.00 -4.93
N ARG A 80 15.32 14.86 -5.81
CA ARG A 80 16.74 14.93 -6.19
C ARG A 80 17.70 15.31 -5.05
N ARG A 81 17.26 15.47 -3.80
CA ARG A 81 18.10 15.91 -2.69
C ARG A 81 17.59 15.30 -1.39
N LEU A 82 18.48 14.56 -0.72
CA LEU A 82 18.40 13.91 0.59
C LEU A 82 18.07 12.41 0.51
N ASP A 83 18.90 11.60 1.17
CA ASP A 83 18.74 10.17 1.47
C ASP A 83 17.53 9.90 2.40
N LEU A 84 16.39 10.49 2.07
CA LEU A 84 15.14 10.28 2.76
C LEU A 84 14.37 9.19 2.03
N ASP A 85 14.00 8.20 2.80
CA ASP A 85 13.00 7.19 2.47
C ASP A 85 11.78 7.81 1.75
N ASP A 86 11.27 7.15 0.70
CA ASP A 86 10.10 7.63 -0.04
C ASP A 86 8.92 7.87 0.94
N PRO A 87 8.22 9.02 0.84
CA PRO A 87 7.19 9.38 1.80
C PRO A 87 6.00 8.42 1.74
N VAL A 88 5.48 8.06 2.91
CA VAL A 88 4.27 7.24 3.05
C VAL A 88 3.04 8.07 2.72
N ILE A 89 2.25 7.60 1.76
CA ILE A 89 0.92 8.13 1.40
C ILE A 89 -0.11 7.63 2.41
N GLY A 90 -0.06 6.35 2.78
CA GLY A 90 -0.97 5.79 3.78
C GLY A 90 -0.67 4.32 4.08
N THR A 91 -1.23 3.84 5.18
CA THR A 91 -1.02 2.47 5.66
C THR A 91 -2.35 1.73 5.82
N ALA A 92 -2.30 0.41 5.67
CA ALA A 92 -3.41 -0.48 5.94
C ALA A 92 -2.89 -1.81 6.51
N SER A 93 -3.75 -2.57 7.16
CA SER A 93 -3.38 -3.86 7.73
C SER A 93 -4.53 -4.86 7.69
N VAL A 94 -4.21 -6.13 7.51
CA VAL A 94 -5.15 -7.26 7.65
C VAL A 94 -4.63 -8.14 8.79
N ALA A 95 -5.50 -8.41 9.76
CA ALA A 95 -5.18 -9.28 10.88
C ALA A 95 -5.13 -10.75 10.44
N GLY A 96 -4.34 -11.57 11.14
CA GLY A 96 -4.07 -12.95 10.75
C GLY A 96 -5.32 -13.82 10.60
N ASP A 97 -6.32 -13.61 11.45
CA ASP A 97 -7.63 -14.27 11.42
C ASP A 97 -8.46 -13.93 10.18
N GLN A 98 -8.19 -12.78 9.54
CA GLN A 98 -8.83 -12.37 8.29
C GLN A 98 -8.08 -12.86 7.06
N LEU A 99 -6.89 -13.44 7.23
CA LEU A 99 -6.13 -13.97 6.09
C LEU A 99 -6.77 -15.26 5.57
N ASP A 100 -7.40 -16.08 6.43
CA ASP A 100 -7.87 -17.45 6.10
C ASP A 100 -8.95 -17.53 5.02
N SER A 101 -9.57 -16.39 4.66
CA SER A 101 -10.57 -16.32 3.60
C SER A 101 -9.97 -15.68 2.33
N PRO A 102 -9.81 -16.43 1.22
CA PRO A 102 -9.34 -15.87 -0.05
C PRO A 102 -10.41 -14.96 -0.66
N GLU A 103 -10.46 -13.73 -0.18
CA GLU A 103 -11.45 -12.72 -0.56
C GLU A 103 -10.76 -11.44 -1.06
N VAL A 104 -11.50 -10.69 -1.87
CA VAL A 104 -11.14 -9.32 -2.22
C VAL A 104 -11.48 -8.41 -1.05
N GLN A 105 -10.47 -7.78 -0.46
CA GLN A 105 -10.63 -6.85 0.64
C GLN A 105 -10.42 -5.41 0.16
N VAL A 106 -11.22 -4.49 0.68
CA VAL A 106 -11.05 -3.05 0.48
C VAL A 106 -10.68 -2.45 1.83
N LEU A 107 -9.44 -1.99 1.95
CA LEU A 107 -8.86 -1.48 3.18
C LEU A 107 -8.81 0.04 3.14
N ASP A 108 -9.15 0.69 4.25
CA ASP A 108 -8.94 2.12 4.39
C ASP A 108 -7.44 2.41 4.56
N LEU A 109 -6.94 3.35 3.76
CA LEU A 109 -5.59 3.88 3.90
C LEU A 109 -5.59 4.99 4.94
N LEU A 110 -4.92 4.73 6.06
CA LEU A 110 -4.79 5.64 7.18
C LEU A 110 -3.56 6.53 7.02
N ASP A 111 -3.68 7.80 7.40
CA ASP A 111 -2.54 8.70 7.56
C ASP A 111 -1.81 8.48 8.89
N GLY A 112 -0.70 9.22 9.09
CA GLY A 112 0.04 9.20 10.35
C GLY A 112 -0.75 9.69 11.58
N SER A 113 -1.96 10.23 11.39
CA SER A 113 -2.90 10.56 12.47
C SER A 113 -4.03 9.54 12.65
N GLY A 114 -4.02 8.44 11.87
CA GLY A 114 -5.03 7.39 11.92
C GLY A 114 -6.33 7.72 11.17
N VAL A 115 -6.36 8.79 10.37
CA VAL A 115 -7.55 9.18 9.61
C VAL A 115 -7.56 8.49 8.26
N ALA A 116 -8.70 7.91 7.87
CA ALA A 116 -8.92 7.26 6.58
C ALA A 116 -9.04 8.26 5.44
N ARG A 117 -8.30 8.03 4.36
CA ARG A 117 -8.05 9.06 3.33
C ARG A 117 -7.88 8.52 1.91
N GLY A 118 -7.86 7.21 1.76
CA GLY A 118 -7.84 6.50 0.50
C GLY A 118 -8.29 5.07 0.75
N ARG A 119 -8.39 4.27 -0.31
CA ARG A 119 -8.71 2.85 -0.19
C ARG A 119 -7.73 2.02 -1.00
N LEU A 120 -7.35 0.88 -0.45
CA LEU A 120 -6.52 -0.12 -1.11
C LEU A 120 -7.36 -1.38 -1.32
N ARG A 121 -7.55 -1.77 -2.58
CA ARG A 121 -8.22 -3.02 -2.92
C ARG A 121 -7.17 -4.10 -3.13
N VAL A 122 -7.21 -5.14 -2.32
CA VAL A 122 -6.30 -6.29 -2.40
C VAL A 122 -7.09 -7.58 -2.59
N ARG A 123 -6.45 -8.58 -3.20
CA ARG A 123 -6.96 -9.95 -3.23
C ARG A 123 -5.95 -10.84 -2.53
N LEU A 124 -6.38 -11.51 -1.48
CA LEU A 124 -5.54 -12.47 -0.76
C LEU A 124 -5.75 -13.86 -1.36
N CYS A 125 -4.66 -14.55 -1.65
CA CYS A 125 -4.66 -15.87 -2.26
C CYS A 125 -3.65 -16.76 -1.54
N TRP A 126 -4.07 -17.99 -1.21
CA TRP A 126 -3.21 -19.02 -0.66
C TRP A 126 -2.89 -20.06 -1.73
N ALA A 127 -1.61 -20.28 -1.99
CA ALA A 127 -1.18 -21.44 -2.75
C ALA A 127 -0.63 -22.47 -1.75
N ARG A 128 -1.28 -23.63 -1.64
CA ARG A 128 -0.63 -24.80 -1.03
C ARG A 128 0.39 -25.28 -2.05
N GLU A 129 1.68 -25.23 -1.71
CA GLU A 129 2.67 -26.04 -2.40
C GLU A 129 2.24 -27.51 -2.29
N ARG A 130 1.97 -28.14 -3.44
CA ARG A 130 1.83 -29.59 -3.47
C ARG A 130 3.23 -30.16 -3.27
N ALA A 131 3.47 -30.78 -2.12
CA ALA A 131 4.64 -31.64 -1.94
C ALA A 131 4.64 -32.69 -3.06
N ALA A 132 5.70 -32.69 -3.86
CA ALA A 132 5.95 -33.65 -4.94
C ALA A 132 6.54 -34.95 -4.38
#